data_AF-A0A0J8I349-F1
#
_entry.id   AF-A0A0J8I349-F1
#
_cell.length_a   1.000
_cell.length_b   1.000
_cell.length_c   1.000
_cell.angle_alpha   90.00
_cell.angle_beta   90.00
_cell.angle_gamma   90.00
#
_symmetry.space_group_name_H-M   'P 1'
#
loop_
_entity.id
_entity.type
_entity.pdbx_description
1 polymer ?
#
loop_
_entity_poly.entity_id
_entity_poly.type
_entity_poly.pdbx_seq_one_letter_code
_entity_poly.pdbx_strand_id
1 'polypeptide(L)'
;MIDGDLSYLRITDIERVEYDGYLYDLQVGDDPIFTANWLYAHNSMDAPLVMSSRIDPAEIDDEAHNIDIVSQYPHEFYEATLEMSDPESVNIQIGEDTLGTDEEYTGFEHTHDTSDIAMGPDLSAYKTLGSMMDKMDAQLELSRKLEAVDETDVAERVIEYHFLPDLIGNLRAFSRQETRCLDCGEKFRRMNMIYV
;
A
#
# COMPACT_ATOMS: atom_id res chain seq x y z
N MET A 1 33.66 2.13 -8.93
CA MET A 1 32.26 2.44 -8.59
C MET A 1 31.60 3.11 -9.77
N ILE A 2 31.35 2.36 -10.85
CA ILE A 2 30.30 2.63 -11.84
C ILE A 2 30.04 1.25 -12.44
N ASP A 3 29.02 0.54 -11.97
CA ASP A 3 28.52 -0.65 -12.66
C ASP A 3 27.00 -0.62 -12.57
N GLY A 4 26.38 -0.29 -13.70
CA GLY A 4 24.95 -0.07 -13.84
C GLY A 4 24.68 0.27 -15.29
N ASP A 5 23.89 -0.57 -15.96
CA ASP A 5 23.64 -0.60 -17.40
C ASP A 5 22.70 0.56 -17.85
N LEU A 6 22.94 1.75 -17.32
CA LEU A 6 22.07 2.90 -17.47
C LEU A 6 22.30 3.59 -18.79
N SER A 7 21.41 3.38 -19.74
CA SER A 7 21.36 4.19 -20.95
C SER A 7 20.62 5.50 -20.64
N TYR A 8 21.37 6.58 -20.48
CA TYR A 8 20.82 7.92 -20.38
C TYR A 8 20.32 8.38 -21.74
N LEU A 9 19.00 8.56 -21.87
CA LEU A 9 18.42 9.25 -23.02
C LEU A 9 18.44 10.76 -22.77
N ARG A 10 18.84 11.52 -23.79
CA ARG A 10 18.81 12.97 -23.77
C ARG A 10 17.66 13.45 -24.65
N ILE A 11 16.80 14.30 -24.10
CA ILE A 11 15.76 14.98 -24.88
C ILE A 11 16.46 15.84 -25.95
N THR A 12 16.17 15.59 -27.21
CA THR A 12 16.68 16.38 -28.33
C THR A 12 15.75 17.54 -28.65
N ASP A 13 14.44 17.30 -28.63
CA ASP A 13 13.41 18.26 -29.02
C ASP A 13 12.12 18.03 -28.21
N ILE A 14 11.33 19.10 -28.03
CA ILE A 14 10.02 19.07 -27.38
C ILE A 14 9.05 19.85 -28.27
N GLU A 15 8.02 19.18 -28.75
CA GLU A 15 6.97 19.78 -29.58
C GLU A 15 5.64 19.82 -28.82
N ARG A 16 4.90 20.92 -28.97
CA ARG A 16 3.54 21.04 -28.45
C ARG A 16 2.56 20.71 -29.56
N VAL A 17 1.63 19.81 -29.28
CA VAL A 17 0.59 19.38 -30.22
C VAL A 17 -0.77 19.67 -29.60
N GLU A 18 -1.69 20.23 -30.38
CA GLU A 18 -3.09 20.27 -29.97
C GLU A 18 -3.69 18.87 -30.05
N TYR A 19 -4.15 18.36 -28.91
CA TYR A 19 -4.73 17.03 -28.79
C TYR A 19 -6.17 17.15 -28.30
N ASP A 20 -7.12 16.63 -29.07
CA ASP A 20 -8.54 16.52 -28.71
C ASP A 20 -8.89 15.04 -28.54
N GLY A 21 -8.94 14.59 -27.29
CA GLY A 21 -9.14 13.20 -26.92
C GLY A 21 -8.92 12.97 -25.42
N TYR A 22 -9.05 11.72 -24.99
CA TYR A 22 -8.79 11.32 -23.61
C TYR A 22 -7.30 11.03 -23.39
N LEU A 23 -6.80 11.45 -22.23
CA LEU A 23 -5.49 11.08 -21.68
C LEU A 23 -5.74 10.09 -20.54
N TYR A 24 -4.95 9.02 -20.52
CA TYR A 24 -5.04 7.96 -19.52
C TYR A 24 -3.73 7.92 -18.73
N ASP A 25 -3.83 7.51 -17.48
CA ASP A 25 -2.71 7.32 -16.56
C ASP A 25 -2.88 5.97 -15.85
N LEU A 26 -1.77 5.39 -15.38
CA LEU A 26 -1.74 4.09 -14.72
C LEU A 26 -1.15 4.23 -13.31
N GLN A 27 -1.82 3.62 -12.33
CA GLN A 27 -1.26 3.40 -11.00
C GLN A 27 -0.94 1.91 -10.87
N VAL A 28 0.34 1.59 -10.68
CA VAL A 28 0.83 0.21 -10.59
C VAL A 28 1.23 -0.06 -9.15
N GLY A 29 0.31 -0.64 -8.37
CA GLY A 29 0.52 -0.85 -6.94
C GLY A 29 0.53 0.46 -6.15
N ASP A 30 1.35 0.51 -5.09
CA ASP A 30 1.64 1.74 -4.35
C ASP A 30 2.71 2.60 -5.06
N ASP A 31 3.34 2.07 -6.11
CA ASP A 31 4.38 2.73 -6.85
C ASP A 31 3.84 3.60 -8.00
N PRO A 32 4.26 4.86 -8.06
CA PRO A 32 3.77 5.80 -9.05
C PRO A 32 4.47 5.66 -10.41
N ILE A 33 5.03 4.50 -10.80
CA ILE A 33 5.84 4.37 -12.04
C ILE A 33 5.34 3.24 -12.93
N PHE A 34 5.23 3.50 -14.24
CA PHE A 34 4.90 2.50 -15.26
C PHE A 34 5.69 2.72 -16.55
N THR A 35 5.75 1.71 -17.42
CA THR A 35 6.40 1.84 -18.73
C THR A 35 5.38 2.22 -19.80
N ALA A 36 5.70 3.23 -20.61
CA ALA A 36 4.95 3.64 -21.79
C ALA A 36 5.90 3.97 -22.93
N ASN A 37 5.75 3.30 -24.07
CA ASN A 37 6.59 3.51 -25.27
C ASN A 37 8.10 3.51 -24.98
N TRP A 38 8.58 2.53 -24.20
CA TRP A 38 10.00 2.39 -23.83
C TRP A 38 10.55 3.51 -22.93
N LEU A 39 9.65 4.33 -22.37
CA LEU A 39 9.94 5.36 -21.38
C LEU A 39 9.27 4.97 -20.06
N TYR A 40 9.93 5.24 -18.94
CA TYR A 40 9.28 5.20 -17.64
C TYR A 40 8.52 6.51 -17.43
N ALA A 41 7.22 6.39 -17.15
CA ALA A 41 6.31 7.48 -16.86
C ALA A 41 5.88 7.41 -15.39
N HIS A 42 5.79 8.56 -14.73
CA HIS A 42 5.43 8.69 -13.31
C HIS A 42 4.02 9.28 -13.17
N ASN A 43 3.18 8.71 -12.30
CA ASN A 43 1.78 9.08 -12.09
C ASN A 43 1.58 10.37 -11.24
N SER A 44 2.68 10.93 -10.72
CA SER A 44 2.66 12.17 -9.93
C SER A 44 3.95 12.98 -10.05
N MET A 45 4.02 13.93 -10.99
CA MET A 45 5.00 15.03 -11.08
C MET A 45 6.26 14.98 -10.18
N ASP A 46 7.21 14.09 -10.47
CA ASP A 46 8.65 14.31 -10.28
C ASP A 46 9.41 13.52 -11.35
N ALA A 47 10.48 14.10 -11.88
CA ALA A 47 11.24 13.49 -12.96
C ALA A 47 12.22 12.44 -12.38
N PRO A 48 12.34 11.25 -12.99
CA PRO A 48 13.33 10.27 -12.56
C PRO A 48 14.74 10.82 -12.77
N LEU A 49 15.43 11.16 -11.67
CA LEU A 49 16.78 11.77 -11.71
C LEU A 49 17.88 10.75 -11.94
N VAL A 50 17.65 9.51 -11.50
CA VAL A 50 18.52 8.35 -11.68
C VAL A 50 17.62 7.17 -11.98
N MET A 51 18.04 6.28 -12.86
CA MET A 51 17.37 5.00 -13.09
C MET A 51 18.35 3.90 -12.68
N SER A 52 17.90 2.66 -12.50
CA SER A 52 18.77 1.48 -12.59
C SER A 52 18.20 0.56 -13.65
N SER A 53 19.06 -0.04 -14.47
CA SER A 53 18.69 -0.97 -15.54
C SER A 53 18.87 -2.44 -15.13
N ARG A 54 19.61 -2.66 -14.05
CA ARG A 54 19.88 -3.98 -13.49
C ARG A 54 19.49 -3.95 -12.02
N ILE A 55 18.82 -5.00 -11.58
CA ILE A 55 18.62 -5.24 -10.16
C ILE A 55 19.96 -5.78 -9.65
N ASP A 56 20.58 -5.07 -8.71
CA ASP A 56 21.66 -5.62 -7.91
C ASP A 56 21.04 -6.12 -6.60
N PRO A 57 20.99 -7.44 -6.34
CA PRO A 57 20.40 -7.99 -5.13
C PRO A 57 21.04 -7.46 -3.85
N ALA A 58 22.27 -6.92 -3.89
CA ALA A 58 22.89 -6.32 -2.71
C ALA A 58 22.42 -4.87 -2.45
N GLU A 59 21.76 -4.21 -3.42
CA GLU A 59 21.30 -2.81 -3.32
C GLU A 59 19.78 -2.68 -3.16
N ILE A 60 19.05 -3.79 -3.14
CA ILE A 60 17.61 -3.79 -2.83
C ILE A 60 17.37 -3.68 -1.33
N ASP A 61 16.11 -3.52 -0.95
CA ASP A 61 15.70 -3.45 0.44
C ASP A 61 16.04 -4.73 1.23
N ASP A 62 16.52 -4.56 2.46
CA ASP A 62 16.93 -5.65 3.36
C ASP A 62 15.76 -6.61 3.66
N GLU A 63 14.51 -6.16 3.53
CA GLU A 63 13.31 -7.01 3.69
C GLU A 63 13.27 -8.13 2.64
N ALA A 64 13.79 -7.89 1.44
CA ALA A 64 13.88 -8.91 0.39
C ALA A 64 14.96 -9.97 0.69
N HIS A 65 16.00 -9.61 1.47
CA HIS A 65 17.06 -10.54 1.86
C HIS A 65 16.57 -11.57 2.88
N ASN A 66 15.55 -11.22 3.66
CA ASN A 66 14.97 -12.04 4.73
C ASN A 66 13.88 -13.02 4.25
N ILE A 67 13.76 -13.25 2.93
CA ILE A 67 12.78 -14.19 2.37
C ILE A 67 13.34 -15.62 2.47
N ASP A 68 12.58 -16.54 3.05
CA ASP A 68 12.89 -17.97 3.03
C ASP A 68 12.76 -18.54 1.60
N ILE A 69 13.80 -19.23 1.13
CA ILE A 69 13.87 -19.72 -0.26
C ILE A 69 13.78 -21.23 -0.39
N VAL A 70 13.45 -21.92 0.70
CA VAL A 70 13.37 -23.39 0.77
C VAL A 70 12.04 -23.93 0.23
N SER A 71 12.05 -25.06 -0.47
CA SER A 71 10.82 -25.79 -0.84
C SER A 71 10.12 -26.43 0.35
N GLN A 72 10.84 -26.74 1.42
CA GLN A 72 10.27 -27.31 2.64
C GLN A 72 11.11 -26.92 3.85
N TYR A 73 10.45 -26.49 4.92
CA TYR A 73 11.13 -26.23 6.19
C TYR A 73 11.69 -27.53 6.79
N PRO A 74 12.88 -27.47 7.41
CA PRO A 74 13.49 -28.64 8.01
C PRO A 74 12.73 -29.07 9.27
N HIS A 75 12.83 -30.35 9.64
CA HIS A 75 12.15 -30.89 10.82
C HIS A 75 12.48 -30.12 12.11
N GLU A 76 13.76 -29.76 12.28
CA GLU A 76 14.27 -29.03 13.45
C GLU A 76 13.61 -27.66 13.64
N PHE A 77 13.21 -26.99 12.55
CA PHE A 77 12.45 -25.73 12.64
C PHE A 77 11.12 -25.95 13.36
N TYR A 78 10.38 -27.00 12.98
CA TYR A 78 9.11 -27.31 13.62
C TYR A 78 9.29 -27.68 15.10
N GLU A 79 10.34 -28.41 15.46
CA GLU A 79 10.63 -28.73 16.87
C GLU A 79 10.99 -27.48 17.68
N ALA A 80 11.82 -26.59 17.14
CA ALA A 80 12.21 -25.35 17.80
C ALA A 80 11.00 -24.42 18.08
N THR A 81 9.99 -24.43 17.21
CA THR A 81 8.77 -23.62 17.43
C THR A 81 8.00 -24.04 18.69
N LEU A 82 8.11 -25.30 19.12
CA LEU A 82 7.48 -25.79 20.35
C LEU A 82 8.13 -25.24 21.62
N GLU A 83 9.42 -24.93 21.54
CA GLU A 83 10.19 -24.34 22.63
C GLU A 83 10.15 -22.81 22.62
N MET A 84 9.47 -22.21 21.63
CA MET A 84 9.48 -20.76 21.38
C MET A 84 10.92 -20.23 21.27
N SER A 85 11.79 -21.01 20.63
CA SER A 85 13.18 -20.63 20.40
C SER A 85 13.28 -19.37 19.55
N ASP A 86 14.42 -18.68 19.66
CA ASP A 86 14.70 -17.51 18.84
C ASP A 86 14.72 -17.88 17.34
N PRO A 87 14.16 -17.07 16.44
CA PRO A 87 14.19 -17.35 15.00
C PRO A 87 15.60 -17.60 14.44
N GLU A 88 16.63 -16.97 15.00
CA GLU A 88 18.03 -17.17 14.59
C GLU A 88 18.63 -18.50 15.06
N SER A 89 17.93 -19.26 15.92
CA SER A 89 18.42 -20.52 16.47
C SER A 89 18.37 -21.69 15.50
N VAL A 90 17.58 -21.58 14.43
CA VAL A 90 17.47 -22.57 13.37
C VAL A 90 17.86 -21.93 12.05
N ASN A 91 18.75 -22.59 11.32
CA ASN A 91 19.21 -22.07 10.03
C ASN A 91 18.22 -22.47 8.93
N ILE A 92 17.50 -21.49 8.39
CA ILE A 92 16.70 -21.63 7.17
C ILE A 92 17.41 -20.83 6.09
N GLN A 93 17.53 -21.41 4.89
CA GLN A 93 18.15 -20.70 3.79
C GLN A 93 17.29 -19.51 3.37
N ILE A 94 17.89 -18.32 3.38
CA ILE A 94 17.26 -17.06 3.02
C ILE A 94 17.88 -16.47 1.75
N GLY A 95 17.23 -15.46 1.17
CA GLY A 95 17.73 -14.74 0.00
C GLY A 95 19.13 -14.15 0.22
N GLU A 96 19.42 -13.65 1.43
CA GLU A 96 20.74 -13.11 1.80
C GLU A 96 21.88 -14.10 1.57
N ASP A 97 21.65 -15.40 1.84
CA ASP A 97 22.68 -16.45 1.70
C ASP A 97 23.17 -16.62 0.25
N THR A 98 22.39 -16.14 -0.72
CA THR A 98 22.69 -16.24 -2.15
C THR A 98 23.45 -15.03 -2.70
N LEU A 99 23.54 -13.92 -1.96
CA LEU A 99 24.13 -12.67 -2.43
C LEU A 99 25.59 -12.84 -2.84
N GLY A 100 25.96 -12.34 -4.03
CA GLY A 100 27.32 -12.46 -4.55
C GLY A 100 27.72 -13.88 -4.99
N THR A 101 26.77 -14.80 -5.07
CA THR A 101 26.93 -16.14 -5.66
C THR A 101 26.26 -16.21 -7.04
N ASP A 102 26.49 -17.30 -7.77
CA ASP A 102 25.82 -17.53 -9.06
C ASP A 102 24.29 -17.72 -8.92
N GLU A 103 23.79 -17.96 -7.71
CA GLU A 103 22.38 -18.20 -7.41
C GLU A 103 21.62 -16.93 -7.02
N GLU A 104 22.26 -15.75 -6.95
CA GLU A 104 21.65 -14.49 -6.47
C GLU A 104 20.38 -14.03 -7.23
N TYR A 105 20.09 -14.61 -8.41
CA TYR A 105 18.88 -14.34 -9.20
C TYR A 105 17.97 -15.56 -9.41
N THR A 106 18.30 -16.74 -8.85
CA THR A 106 17.60 -18.00 -9.14
C THR A 106 17.50 -18.88 -7.88
N GLY A 107 16.79 -20.01 -7.96
CA GLY A 107 16.74 -20.95 -6.83
C GLY A 107 15.78 -20.55 -5.70
N PHE A 108 14.94 -19.54 -5.92
CA PHE A 108 13.85 -19.16 -5.03
C PHE A 108 12.71 -20.17 -5.12
N GLU A 109 12.67 -21.14 -4.20
CA GLU A 109 11.56 -22.08 -4.09
C GLU A 109 10.46 -21.55 -3.15
N HIS A 110 9.33 -22.27 -3.09
CA HIS A 110 8.21 -21.94 -2.23
C HIS A 110 7.65 -23.21 -1.56
N THR A 111 7.09 -23.05 -0.37
CA THR A 111 6.60 -24.18 0.43
C THR A 111 5.20 -24.67 0.05
N HIS A 112 4.39 -23.81 -0.56
CA HIS A 112 2.98 -24.10 -0.86
C HIS A 112 2.63 -23.68 -2.29
N ASP A 113 2.16 -24.63 -3.10
CA ASP A 113 1.62 -24.35 -4.42
C ASP A 113 0.24 -23.70 -4.34
N THR A 114 -0.07 -22.87 -5.34
CA THR A 114 -1.45 -22.40 -5.61
C THR A 114 -1.93 -22.90 -6.96
N SER A 115 -3.24 -23.14 -7.08
CA SER A 115 -3.85 -23.56 -8.33
C SER A 115 -4.08 -22.40 -9.31
N ASP A 116 -4.38 -21.21 -8.79
CA ASP A 116 -4.53 -19.98 -9.57
C ASP A 116 -4.28 -18.77 -8.66
N ILE A 117 -3.37 -17.89 -9.08
CA ILE A 117 -3.02 -16.65 -8.38
C ILE A 117 -4.19 -15.65 -8.34
N ALA A 118 -5.16 -15.79 -9.25
CA ALA A 118 -6.31 -14.90 -9.39
C ALA A 118 -7.63 -15.52 -8.90
N MET A 119 -7.60 -16.64 -8.17
CA MET A 119 -8.83 -17.32 -7.71
C MET A 119 -9.66 -16.50 -6.69
N GLY A 120 -9.07 -15.47 -6.09
CA GLY A 120 -9.73 -14.61 -5.11
C GLY A 120 -10.82 -13.70 -5.68
N PRO A 121 -11.62 -13.05 -4.83
CA PRO A 121 -12.59 -12.06 -5.28
C PRO A 121 -11.90 -10.82 -5.88
N ASP A 122 -12.30 -10.41 -7.08
CA ASP A 122 -11.72 -9.26 -7.81
C ASP A 122 -11.88 -7.91 -7.07
N LEU A 123 -12.92 -7.81 -6.24
CA LEU A 123 -13.26 -6.59 -5.51
C LEU A 123 -13.57 -6.92 -4.06
N SER A 124 -13.00 -6.13 -3.15
CA SER A 124 -13.34 -6.23 -1.73
C SER A 124 -14.79 -5.80 -1.50
N ALA A 125 -15.48 -6.52 -0.60
CA ALA A 125 -16.86 -6.19 -0.22
C ALA A 125 -16.98 -4.73 0.27
N TYR A 126 -15.94 -4.18 0.90
CA TYR A 126 -15.88 -2.79 1.35
C TYR A 126 -16.13 -1.78 0.22
N LYS A 127 -15.69 -2.06 -1.01
CA LYS A 127 -15.91 -1.18 -2.18
C LYS A 127 -17.34 -1.28 -2.72
N THR A 128 -18.03 -2.39 -2.46
CA THR A 128 -19.41 -2.61 -2.92
C THR A 128 -20.47 -2.07 -1.95
N LEU A 129 -20.10 -1.89 -0.68
CA LEU A 129 -21.00 -1.32 0.33
C LEU A 129 -21.05 0.20 0.21
N GLY A 130 -22.27 0.74 0.15
CA GLY A 130 -22.51 2.16 -0.10
C GLY A 130 -22.29 3.02 1.13
N SER A 131 -23.19 2.89 2.12
CA SER A 131 -23.16 3.78 3.28
C SER A 131 -22.16 3.32 4.35
N MET A 132 -21.74 4.27 5.20
CA MET A 132 -20.92 3.94 6.38
C MET A 132 -21.68 3.00 7.33
N MET A 133 -23.00 3.13 7.43
CA MET A 133 -23.84 2.24 8.24
C MET A 133 -23.79 0.81 7.70
N ASP A 134 -23.95 0.61 6.39
CA ASP A 134 -23.87 -0.72 5.78
C ASP A 134 -22.50 -1.38 6.02
N LYS A 135 -21.42 -0.60 5.97
CA LYS A 135 -20.06 -1.06 6.26
C LYS A 135 -19.91 -1.48 7.73
N MET A 136 -20.44 -0.69 8.65
CA MET A 136 -20.39 -0.98 10.07
C MET A 136 -21.22 -2.23 10.41
N ASP A 137 -22.41 -2.35 9.84
CA ASP A 137 -23.28 -3.52 10.03
C ASP A 137 -22.62 -4.79 9.48
N ALA A 138 -22.00 -4.72 8.29
CA ALA A 138 -21.28 -5.84 7.70
C ALA A 138 -20.06 -6.26 8.53
N GLN A 139 -19.30 -5.30 9.07
CA GLN A 139 -18.18 -5.58 9.98
C GLN A 139 -18.64 -6.29 11.25
N LEU A 140 -19.69 -5.77 11.91
CA LEU A 140 -20.23 -6.39 13.12
C LEU A 140 -20.89 -7.75 12.84
N GLU A 141 -21.48 -7.93 11.67
CA GLU A 141 -21.99 -9.24 11.24
C GLU A 141 -20.86 -10.25 11.07
N LEU A 142 -19.73 -9.84 10.50
CA LEU A 142 -18.56 -10.69 10.39
C LEU A 142 -18.01 -11.07 11.76
N SER A 143 -17.89 -10.10 12.69
CA SER A 143 -17.45 -10.37 14.07
C SER A 143 -18.31 -11.42 14.76
N ARG A 144 -19.64 -11.36 14.61
CA ARG A 144 -20.56 -12.37 15.17
C ARG A 144 -20.43 -13.76 14.55
N LYS A 145 -19.85 -13.89 13.36
CA LYS A 145 -19.66 -15.17 12.67
C LYS A 145 -18.32 -15.82 13.02
N LEU A 146 -17.33 -15.03 13.38
CA LEU A 146 -15.96 -15.50 13.62
C LEU A 146 -15.79 -15.92 15.08
N GLU A 147 -15.46 -17.18 15.30
CA GLU A 147 -15.23 -17.72 16.66
C GLU A 147 -14.03 -17.06 17.36
N ALA A 148 -13.03 -16.63 16.59
CA ALA A 148 -11.81 -16.00 17.12
C ALA A 148 -11.99 -14.52 17.48
N VAL A 149 -13.18 -13.94 17.29
CA VAL A 149 -13.42 -12.50 17.45
C VAL A 149 -14.45 -12.26 18.53
N ASP A 150 -14.10 -11.45 19.54
CA ASP A 150 -15.06 -10.92 20.51
C ASP A 150 -15.81 -9.74 19.89
N GLU A 151 -17.09 -9.92 19.59
CA GLU A 151 -17.92 -8.89 18.98
C GLU A 151 -18.11 -7.65 19.86
N THR A 152 -18.00 -7.81 21.19
CA THR A 152 -18.15 -6.71 22.15
C THR A 152 -16.92 -5.81 22.10
N ASP A 153 -15.72 -6.39 22.14
CA ASP A 153 -14.45 -5.63 22.02
C ASP A 153 -14.38 -4.88 20.68
N VAL A 154 -14.80 -5.52 19.58
CA VAL A 154 -14.84 -4.85 18.27
C VAL A 154 -15.78 -3.64 18.29
N ALA A 155 -16.98 -3.79 18.85
CA ALA A 155 -17.95 -2.69 18.94
C ALA A 155 -17.41 -1.54 19.82
N GLU A 156 -16.82 -1.86 20.97
CA GLU A 156 -16.21 -0.89 21.87
C GLU A 156 -15.09 -0.11 21.17
N ARG A 157 -14.16 -0.80 20.49
CA ARG A 157 -13.07 -0.14 19.75
C ARG A 157 -13.57 0.77 18.65
N VAL A 158 -14.60 0.37 17.91
CA VAL A 158 -15.20 1.22 16.86
C VAL A 158 -15.78 2.49 17.47
N ILE A 159 -16.46 2.38 18.61
CA ILE A 159 -17.03 3.53 19.31
C ILE A 159 -15.92 4.45 19.83
N GLU A 160 -14.93 3.90 20.53
CA GLU A 160 -13.90 4.67 21.22
C GLU A 160 -12.86 5.31 20.31
N TYR A 161 -12.42 4.60 19.26
CA TYR A 161 -11.31 5.04 18.42
C TYR A 161 -11.72 5.64 17.08
N HIS A 162 -12.95 5.41 16.61
CA HIS A 162 -13.44 5.99 15.37
C HIS A 162 -14.61 6.94 15.59
N PHE A 163 -15.71 6.46 16.19
CA PHE A 163 -16.95 7.24 16.27
C PHE A 163 -16.85 8.47 17.20
N LEU A 164 -16.39 8.28 18.44
CA LEU A 164 -16.27 9.37 19.40
C LEU A 164 -15.24 10.43 18.97
N PRO A 165 -14.03 10.06 18.50
CA PRO A 165 -13.06 11.05 18.00
C PRO A 165 -13.60 11.88 16.85
N ASP A 166 -14.29 11.28 15.88
CA ASP A 166 -14.90 11.98 14.76
C ASP A 166 -16.00 12.95 15.21
N LEU A 167 -16.89 12.50 16.11
CA LEU A 167 -17.96 13.34 16.65
C LEU A 167 -17.39 14.54 17.42
N ILE A 168 -16.38 14.32 18.26
CA ILE A 168 -15.71 15.37 19.02
C ILE A 168 -14.99 16.35 18.07
N GLY A 169 -14.31 15.82 17.05
CA GLY A 169 -13.64 16.60 16.01
C GLY A 169 -14.61 17.52 15.27
N ASN A 170 -15.74 16.97 14.83
CA ASN A 170 -16.79 17.70 14.15
C ASN A 170 -17.42 18.78 15.02
N LEU A 171 -17.72 18.50 16.29
CA LEU A 171 -18.25 19.50 17.23
C LEU A 171 -17.25 20.65 17.47
N ARG A 172 -15.96 20.32 17.62
CA ARG A 172 -14.90 21.33 17.76
C ARG A 172 -14.80 22.20 16.50
N ALA A 173 -14.79 21.58 15.32
CA ALA A 173 -14.76 22.30 14.04
C ALA A 173 -15.99 23.20 13.88
N PHE A 174 -17.19 22.69 14.14
CA PHE A 174 -18.45 23.44 14.10
C PHE A 174 -18.43 24.66 15.02
N SER A 175 -17.94 24.51 16.26
CA SER A 175 -17.85 25.62 17.22
C SER A 175 -16.90 26.76 16.80
N ARG A 176 -15.97 26.47 15.88
CA ARG A 176 -14.93 27.41 15.40
C ARG A 176 -15.08 27.77 13.93
N GLN A 177 -16.14 27.29 13.27
CA GLN A 177 -16.29 27.42 11.83
C GLN A 177 -16.48 28.88 11.40
N GLU A 178 -15.99 29.18 10.20
CA GLU A 178 -16.23 30.46 9.53
C GLU A 178 -17.41 30.31 8.57
N THR A 179 -18.13 31.41 8.33
CA THR A 179 -19.26 31.44 7.38
C THR A 179 -18.81 32.04 6.05
N ARG A 180 -19.22 31.45 4.92
CA ARG A 180 -18.87 31.94 3.58
C ARG A 180 -20.12 32.43 2.86
N CYS A 181 -20.07 33.64 2.30
CA CYS A 181 -21.12 34.12 1.39
C CYS A 181 -21.00 33.40 0.04
N LEU A 182 -22.11 32.83 -0.46
CA LEU A 182 -22.11 32.14 -1.75
C LEU A 182 -22.04 33.10 -2.94
N ASP A 183 -22.55 34.33 -2.79
CA ASP A 183 -22.61 35.31 -3.89
C ASP A 183 -21.27 36.02 -4.12
N CYS A 184 -20.55 36.37 -3.06
CA CYS A 184 -19.28 37.11 -3.15
C CYS A 184 -18.05 36.33 -2.69
N GLY A 185 -18.22 35.15 -2.09
CA GLY A 185 -17.11 34.30 -1.63
C GLY A 185 -16.42 34.75 -0.34
N GLU A 186 -16.79 35.90 0.22
CA GLU A 186 -16.19 36.45 1.44
C GLU A 186 -16.40 35.52 2.64
N LYS A 187 -15.37 35.40 3.49
CA LYS A 187 -15.38 34.54 4.68
C LYS A 187 -15.43 35.37 5.96
N PHE A 188 -16.38 35.06 6.83
CA PHE A 188 -16.60 35.75 8.09
C PHE A 188 -16.39 34.80 9.27
N ARG A 189 -15.43 35.15 10.13
CA ARG A 189 -15.13 34.42 11.37
C ARG A 189 -16.28 34.42 12.39
N ARG A 190 -17.20 35.39 12.30
CA ARG A 190 -18.38 35.49 13.16
C ARG A 190 -19.59 35.81 12.29
N MET A 191 -20.77 35.38 12.72
CA MET A 191 -22.02 35.73 12.05
C MET A 191 -22.15 37.25 11.96
N ASN A 192 -22.33 37.78 10.75
CA ASN A 192 -22.54 39.20 10.56
C ASN A 192 -23.96 39.55 11.07
N MET A 193 -24.06 40.45 12.06
CA MET A 193 -25.36 40.97 12.47
C MET A 193 -25.84 41.99 11.45
N ILE A 194 -26.46 41.51 10.38
CA ILE A 194 -27.28 42.37 9.52
C ILE A 194 -28.62 42.51 10.24
N TYR A 195 -28.82 43.65 10.90
CA TYR A 195 -30.16 44.06 11.34
C TYR A 195 -31.01 44.27 10.08
N VAL A 196 -32.13 43.56 9.99
CA VAL A 196 -33.21 43.80 9.02
C VAL A 196 -34.01 45.03 9.46
#